data_AF-A0A4U7D3J0-F1
#
_entry.id   AF-A0A4U7D3J0-F1
#
_cell.length_a   1.000
_cell.length_b   1.000
_cell.length_c   1.000
_cell.angle_alpha   90.00
_cell.angle_beta   90.00
_cell.angle_gamma   90.00
#
_symmetry.space_group_name_H-M   'P 1'
#
loop_
_entity.id
_entity.type
_entity.pdbx_description
1 polymer ?
#
loop_
_entity_poly.entity_id
_entity_poly.type
_entity_poly.pdbx_seq_one_letter_code
_entity_poly.pdbx_strand_id
1 'polypeptide(L)' 'TILSVLVLAMFIADFFELEARNVEARNDMEIEAPKSSIAASLVVLIWSSYFALFFLVEGFWNQFVVA' A
#
# COMPACT_ATOMS: atom_id res chain seq x y z
N THR A 1 -2.93 8.16 12.00
CA THR A 1 -3.50 9.13 11.04
C THR A 1 -2.89 8.96 9.65
N ILE A 2 -1.55 8.97 9.50
CA ILE A 2 -0.89 8.81 8.18
C ILE A 2 -1.22 7.47 7.52
N LEU A 3 -1.06 6.34 8.24
CA LEU A 3 -1.37 5.01 7.69
C LEU A 3 -2.81 4.91 7.18
N SER A 4 -3.78 5.47 7.93
CA SER A 4 -5.19 5.48 7.54
C SER A 4 -5.42 6.25 6.24
N VAL A 5 -4.73 7.38 6.04
CA VAL A 5 -4.81 8.15 4.78
C VAL A 5 -4.23 7.35 3.62
N LEU A 6 -3.09 6.69 3.81
CA LEU A 6 -2.47 5.86 2.76
C LEU A 6 -3.35 4.65 2.40
N VAL A 7 -3.93 3.98 3.39
CA VAL A 7 -4.87 2.87 3.18
C VAL A 7 -6.12 3.35 2.45
N LEU A 8 -6.67 4.51 2.82
CA LEU A 8 -7.83 5.08 2.12
C LEU A 8 -7.48 5.42 0.66
N ALA A 9 -6.30 5.99 0.40
CA ALA A 9 -5.84 6.27 -0.94
C ALA A 9 -5.66 5.00 -1.79
N MET A 10 -5.08 3.94 -1.21
CA MET A 10 -4.99 2.63 -1.87
C MET A 10 -6.38 2.07 -2.18
N PHE A 11 -7.30 2.11 -1.22
CA PHE A 11 -8.67 1.65 -1.44
C PHE A 11 -9.36 2.37 -2.60
N ILE A 12 -9.16 3.69 -2.71
CA ILE A 12 -9.68 4.47 -3.84
C ILE A 12 -9.00 4.06 -5.15
N ALA A 13 -7.68 3.82 -5.16
CA ALA A 13 -6.96 3.34 -6.32
C ALA A 13 -7.50 1.97 -6.79
N ASP A 14 -7.72 1.03 -5.87
CA ASP A 14 -8.30 -0.28 -6.15
C ASP A 14 -9.71 -0.18 -6.75
N PHE A 15 -10.53 0.73 -6.24
CA PHE A 15 -11.87 0.96 -6.76
C PHE A 15 -11.85 1.43 -8.23
N PHE A 16 -11.01 2.40 -8.56
CA PHE A 16 -10.91 2.89 -9.94
C PHE A 16 -10.24 1.89 -10.88
N GLU A 17 -9.30 1.09 -10.39
CA GLU A 17 -8.67 0.03 -11.16
C GLU A 17 -9.68 -1.07 -11.56
N LEU A 18 -10.61 -1.43 -10.66
CA LEU A 18 -11.70 -2.34 -10.99
C LEU A 18 -12.61 -1.77 -12.08
N GLU A 19 -12.98 -0.49 -11.98
CA GLU A 19 -13.81 0.16 -13.00
C GLU A 19 -13.09 0.27 -14.35
N ALA A 20 -11.80 0.62 -14.36
CA ALA A 20 -10.98 0.69 -15.56
C ALA A 20 -10.93 -0.66 -16.28
N ARG A 21 -10.70 -1.75 -15.55
CA ARG A 21 -10.65 -3.10 -16.13
C ARG A 21 -12.01 -3.58 -16.65
N ASN A 22 -13.10 -3.18 -16.01
CA ASN A 22 -14.44 -3.41 -16.55
C ASN A 22 -14.64 -2.67 -17.88
N VAL A 23 -14.11 -1.45 -18.00
CA VAL A 23 -14.14 -0.70 -19.27
C VAL A 23 -13.29 -1.40 -20.32
N GLU A 24 -12.07 -1.84 -20.00
CA GLU A 24 -11.21 -2.59 -20.92
C GLU A 24 -11.90 -3.86 -21.44
N ALA A 25 -12.49 -4.66 -20.53
CA ALA A 25 -13.19 -5.89 -20.86
C ALA A 25 -14.43 -5.68 -21.77
N ARG A 26 -15.13 -4.55 -21.62
CA ARG A 26 -16.32 -4.24 -22.42
C ARG A 26 -16.01 -3.67 -23.80
N ASN A 27 -14.81 -3.14 -23.98
CA ASN A 27 -14.35 -2.53 -25.23
C ASN A 27 -13.38 -3.43 -26.00
N ASP A 28 -13.28 -4.72 -25.63
CA ASP A 28 -12.40 -5.72 -26.26
C ASP A 28 -10.92 -5.26 -26.30
N MET A 29 -10.52 -4.53 -25.26
CA MET A 29 -9.14 -4.07 -25.07
C MET A 29 -8.34 -5.14 -24.32
N GLU A 30 -7.02 -5.16 -24.51
CA GLU A 30 -6.15 -5.97 -23.67
C GLU A 30 -6.25 -5.51 -22.21
N ILE A 31 -6.45 -6.46 -21.29
CA ILE A 31 -6.56 -6.15 -19.86
C ILE A 31 -5.16 -5.82 -19.33
N GLU A 32 -4.97 -4.57 -18.91
CA GLU A 32 -3.69 -4.15 -18.37
C GLU A 32 -3.47 -4.65 -16.93
N ALA A 33 -2.20 -4.71 -16.53
CA ALA A 33 -1.85 -4.94 -15.14
C ALA A 33 -2.27 -3.75 -14.26
N PRO A 34 -2.69 -3.99 -13.00
CA PRO A 34 -3.25 -2.96 -12.14
C PRO A 34 -2.17 -2.06 -11.51
N LYS A 35 -1.54 -1.22 -12.34
CA LYS A 35 -0.34 -0.44 -11.99
C LYS A 35 -0.61 0.50 -10.82
N SER A 36 -1.79 1.12 -10.76
CA SER A 36 -2.15 2.08 -9.70
C SER A 36 -2.28 1.38 -8.35
N SER A 37 -3.05 0.29 -8.31
CA SER A 37 -3.19 -0.57 -7.12
C SER A 37 -1.86 -1.15 -6.64
N ILE A 38 -1.01 -1.63 -7.56
CA ILE A 38 0.31 -2.16 -7.21
C ILE A 38 1.18 -1.07 -6.58
N ALA A 39 1.21 0.12 -7.16
CA ALA A 39 2.01 1.22 -6.61
C ALA A 39 1.49 1.66 -5.23
N ALA A 40 0.17 1.83 -5.07
CA ALA A 40 -0.44 2.25 -3.82
C ALA A 40 -0.28 1.20 -2.70
N SER A 41 -0.45 -0.08 -3.03
CA SER A 41 -0.24 -1.19 -2.08
C SER A 41 1.21 -1.30 -1.63
N LEU A 42 2.18 -1.08 -2.54
CA LEU A 42 3.60 -1.05 -2.19
C LEU A 42 3.92 0.08 -1.20
N VAL A 43 3.38 1.28 -1.42
CA VAL A 43 3.57 2.43 -0.51
C VAL A 43 3.03 2.11 0.88
N VAL A 44 1.82 1.54 0.97
CA VAL A 44 1.24 1.14 2.26
C VAL A 44 2.04 0.03 2.92
N LEU A 45 2.51 -0.96 2.15
CA LEU A 45 3.33 -2.04 2.68
C LEU A 45 4.62 -1.50 3.30
N ILE A 46 5.34 -0.62 2.60
CA ILE A 46 6.58 -0.02 3.11
C ILE A 46 6.29 0.79 4.38
N TRP A 47 5.27 1.65 4.34
CA TRP A 47 4.93 2.51 5.47
C TRP A 47 4.48 1.71 6.70
N SER A 48 3.63 0.71 6.52
CA SER A 48 3.20 -0.15 7.62
C SER A 48 4.35 -1.00 8.16
N SER A 49 5.22 -1.52 7.29
CA SER A 49 6.40 -2.29 7.68
C SER A 49 7.37 -1.49 8.53
N TYR A 50 7.54 -0.19 8.27
CA TYR A 50 8.38 0.67 9.11
C TYR A 50 7.97 0.62 10.59
N PHE A 51 6.66 0.64 10.88
CA PHE A 51 6.17 0.50 12.26
C PHE A 51 6.13 -0.96 12.72
N ALA A 52 5.68 -1.86 11.85
CA ALA A 52 5.49 -3.26 12.18
C ALA A 52 6.81 -3.99 12.41
N LEU A 53 7.93 -3.55 11.86
CA LEU A 53 9.23 -4.20 12.08
C LEU A 53 9.94 -3.72 13.35
N PHE A 54 9.43 -2.68 14.02
CA PHE A 54 10.08 -2.14 15.21
C PHE A 54 10.19 -3.20 16.33
N PHE A 55 9.20 -4.08 16.50
CA PHE A 55 9.26 -5.13 17.53
C PHE A 55 10.47 -6.07 17.37
N LEU A 56 11.02 -6.22 16.15
CA LEU A 56 12.20 -7.05 15.91
C LEU A 56 13.48 -6.38 16.40
N VAL A 57 13.54 -5.04 16.37
CA VAL A 57 14.75 -4.26 16.64
C VAL A 57 14.68 -3.56 18.00
N GLU A 58 13.49 -3.43 18.58
CA GLU A 58 13.22 -2.70 19.83
C GLU A 58 14.19 -3.06 20.95
N GLY A 59 14.47 -4.36 21.15
CA GLY A 59 15.36 -4.82 22.22
C GLY A 59 16.81 -4.32 22.08
N PHE A 60 17.32 -4.21 20.85
CA PHE A 60 18.64 -3.63 20.59
C PHE A 60 18.59 -2.10 20.62
N TRP A 61 17.57 -1.50 20.02
CA TRP A 61 17.36 -0.06 19.95
C TRP A 61 17.27 0.59 21.35
N ASN A 62 16.52 -0.03 22.26
CA ASN A 62 16.29 0.50 23.60
C ASN A 62 17.56 0.52 24.47
N GLN A 63 18.61 -0.24 24.13
CA GLN A 63 19.90 -0.21 24.84
C GLN A 63 20.66 1.11 24.67
N PHE A 64 20.42 1.83 23.56
CA PHE A 64 21.14 3.06 23.22
C PHE A 64 20.31 4.32 23.42
N VAL A 65 18.98 4.20 23.36
CA VAL A 65 18.06 5.35 23.39
C VAL A 65 17.48 5.60 24.78
N VAL A 66 17.37 4.58 25.63
CA VAL A 66 16.94 4.75 27.03
C VAL A 66 18.18 4.89 27.91
N ALA A 67 18.50 6.12 28.28
CA ALA A 67 19.38 6.47 29.39
C ALA A 67 18.57 6.74 30.65
#